data_AF-A0A416HQ10-F1
#
_entry.id   AF-A0A416HQ10-F1
#
_cell.length_a   1.000
_cell.length_b   1.000
_cell.length_c   1.000
_cell.angle_alpha   90.00
_cell.angle_beta   90.00
_cell.angle_gamma   90.00
#
_symmetry.space_group_name_H-M   'P 1'
#
loop_
_entity.id
_entity.type
_entity.pdbx_description
1 polymer ?
#
loop_
_entity_poly.entity_id
_entity_poly.type
_entity_poly.pdbx_seq_one_letter_code
_entity_poly.pdbx_strand_id
1 'polypeptide(L)'
;MRHQTGGRAPIIKNISVIDAQGNVYEATWPKRARGLVKNGRARFVNETTICLACPPDITEGEFMNVKDILNQTSQKEPVQETAAAGTDAEPDMSYIIRKIDQIMDDSRYIRDALGQLEHAEGDTAMAISNVVENRERTNQCMIALLQKMLEATKPQTKDTGVTKLEIIQNLLSSSDMDDEYKCEILTQVIQRIL
;
A
#
# COMPACT_ATOMS: atom_id res chain seq x y z
N MET A 1 -6.62 48.15 38.06
CA MET A 1 -6.73 46.90 37.28
C MET A 1 -7.67 47.16 36.10
N ARG A 2 -7.18 47.11 34.85
CA ARG A 2 -8.03 47.25 33.65
C ARG A 2 -7.96 45.94 32.87
N HIS A 3 -9.03 45.15 32.93
CA HIS A 3 -9.21 43.98 32.08
C HIS A 3 -9.53 44.48 30.67
N GLN A 4 -8.59 44.32 29.74
CA GLN A 4 -8.87 44.47 28.32
C GLN A 4 -9.50 43.16 27.83
N THR A 5 -10.82 43.13 27.76
CA THR A 5 -11.56 42.12 27.00
C THR A 5 -11.31 42.39 25.52
N GLY A 6 -10.28 41.75 24.96
CA GLY A 6 -10.02 41.78 23.52
C GLY A 6 -11.14 41.07 22.78
N GLY A 7 -12.11 41.84 22.28
CA GLY A 7 -13.11 41.37 21.32
C GLY A 7 -12.40 40.78 20.11
N ARG A 8 -12.52 39.47 19.93
CA ARG A 8 -11.87 38.73 18.85
C ARG A 8 -12.56 39.14 17.54
N ALA A 9 -11.84 39.86 16.68
CA ALA A 9 -12.30 40.19 15.33
C ALA A 9 -12.83 38.92 14.63
N PRO A 10 -13.88 39.03 13.80
CA PRO A 10 -14.40 37.89 13.05
C PRO A 10 -13.26 37.22 12.30
N ILE A 11 -13.08 35.92 12.53
CA ILE A 11 -12.15 35.16 11.71
C ILE A 11 -12.79 35.18 10.31
N ILE A 12 -12.10 35.72 9.31
CA ILE A 12 -12.52 35.76 7.89
C ILE A 12 -11.59 34.90 7.02
N LYS A 13 -12.14 34.22 6.01
CA LYS A 13 -11.38 33.48 4.99
C LYS A 13 -10.78 34.51 4.04
N ASN A 14 -9.59 35.01 4.37
CA ASN A 14 -8.94 36.11 3.64
C ASN A 14 -7.58 35.73 3.06
N ILE A 15 -7.21 34.45 3.08
CA ILE A 15 -6.02 33.96 2.39
C ILE A 15 -6.43 33.26 1.10
N SER A 16 -6.03 33.80 -0.03
CA SER A 16 -6.23 33.19 -1.35
C SER A 16 -5.37 31.93 -1.47
N VAL A 17 -5.93 30.88 -2.06
CA VAL A 17 -5.24 29.60 -2.28
C VAL A 17 -5.17 29.36 -3.78
N ILE A 18 -3.95 29.18 -4.28
CA ILE A 18 -3.68 28.88 -5.68
C ILE A 18 -2.80 27.63 -5.80
N ASP A 19 -2.59 27.12 -7.00
CA ASP A 19 -1.58 26.11 -7.30
C ASP A 19 -0.49 26.63 -8.26
N ALA A 20 0.40 25.74 -8.70
CA ALA A 20 1.48 26.09 -9.60
C ALA A 20 1.01 26.35 -11.05
N GLN A 21 -0.17 25.83 -11.42
CA GLN A 21 -0.80 26.03 -12.74
C GLN A 21 -1.63 27.32 -12.77
N GLY A 22 -1.87 27.94 -11.62
CA GLY A 22 -2.63 29.18 -11.48
C GLY A 22 -4.11 28.96 -11.21
N ASN A 23 -4.55 27.72 -10.91
CA ASN A 23 -5.94 27.49 -10.53
C ASN A 23 -6.21 28.10 -9.16
N VAL A 24 -7.36 28.73 -9.01
CA VAL A 24 -7.78 29.42 -7.78
C VAL A 24 -8.79 28.55 -7.03
N TYR A 25 -8.53 28.36 -5.74
CA TYR A 25 -9.37 27.57 -4.83
C TYR A 25 -10.09 28.49 -3.85
N GLU A 26 -10.96 27.88 -3.02
CA GLU A 26 -11.64 28.62 -1.96
C GLU A 26 -10.62 29.26 -0.99
N ALA A 27 -10.85 30.54 -0.67
CA ALA A 27 -10.03 31.23 0.32
C ALA A 27 -10.05 30.48 1.66
N THR A 28 -8.90 30.49 2.35
CA THR A 28 -8.73 29.75 3.60
C THR A 28 -8.47 30.67 4.79
N TRP A 29 -8.51 30.09 5.99
CA TRP A 29 -8.27 30.81 7.24
C TRP A 29 -6.77 31.05 7.45
N PRO A 30 -6.33 32.24 7.93
CA PRO A 30 -4.91 32.53 8.19
C PRO A 30 -4.17 31.51 9.03
N LYS A 31 -4.83 30.94 10.04
CA LYS A 31 -4.25 29.88 10.89
C LYS A 31 -3.99 28.60 10.10
N ARG A 32 -4.93 28.21 9.22
CA ARG A 32 -4.81 27.02 8.38
C ARG A 32 -3.73 27.21 7.32
N ALA A 33 -3.67 28.39 6.68
CA ALA A 33 -2.62 28.74 5.73
C ALA A 33 -1.22 28.58 6.32
N ARG A 34 -0.98 29.16 7.51
CA ARG A 34 0.28 28.96 8.23
C ARG A 34 0.58 27.50 8.55
N GLY A 35 -0.43 26.72 8.94
CA GLY A 35 -0.29 25.28 9.19
C GLY A 35 0.10 24.50 7.93
N LEU A 36 -0.50 24.83 6.78
CA LEU A 36 -0.17 24.22 5.49
C LEU A 36 1.27 24.52 5.08
N VAL A 37 1.73 25.76 5.27
CA VAL A 37 3.11 26.15 4.97
C VAL A 37 4.10 25.49 5.92
N LYS A 38 3.81 25.47 7.23
CA LYS A 38 4.68 24.81 8.23
C LYS A 38 4.88 23.32 7.94
N ASN A 39 3.83 22.65 7.45
CA ASN A 39 3.88 21.22 7.11
C ASN A 39 4.38 20.95 5.68
N GLY A 40 4.90 21.95 4.97
CA GLY A 40 5.46 21.81 3.62
C GLY A 40 4.43 21.55 2.52
N ARG A 41 3.14 21.68 2.81
CA ARG A 41 2.04 21.42 1.86
C ARG A 41 1.69 22.62 0.99
N ALA A 42 2.19 23.80 1.35
CA ALA A 42 2.02 25.04 0.60
C ALA A 42 3.22 25.97 0.81
N ARG A 43 3.32 27.03 0.00
CA ARG A 43 4.29 28.13 0.17
C ARG A 43 3.57 29.47 0.10
N PHE A 44 3.98 30.46 0.89
CA PHE A 44 3.49 31.82 0.74
C PHE A 44 4.04 32.41 -0.56
N VAL A 45 3.15 32.91 -1.41
CA VAL A 45 3.50 33.68 -2.61
C VAL A 45 3.59 35.16 -2.25
N ASN A 46 2.71 35.60 -1.36
CA ASN A 46 2.72 36.92 -0.73
C ASN A 46 1.98 36.84 0.62
N GLU A 47 1.75 37.98 1.28
CA GLU A 47 1.15 38.04 2.62
C GLU A 47 -0.28 37.49 2.71
N THR A 48 -1.02 37.49 1.60
CA THR A 48 -2.43 37.09 1.54
C THR A 48 -2.69 35.91 0.62
N THR A 49 -1.65 35.27 0.08
CA THR A 49 -1.78 34.19 -0.92
C THR A 49 -0.81 33.05 -0.65
N ILE A 50 -1.33 31.82 -0.65
CA ILE A 50 -0.52 30.61 -0.61
C ILE A 50 -0.67 29.80 -1.91
N CYS A 51 0.42 29.13 -2.30
CA CYS A 51 0.44 28.18 -3.41
C CYS A 51 0.61 26.74 -2.88
N LEU A 52 -0.29 25.83 -3.25
CA LEU A 52 -0.23 24.43 -2.87
C LEU A 52 0.97 23.72 -3.55
N ALA A 53 1.66 22.87 -2.80
CA ALA A 53 2.78 22.07 -3.31
C ALA A 53 2.29 20.81 -4.05
N CYS A 54 1.16 20.26 -3.62
CA CYS A 54 0.47 19.16 -4.27
C CYS A 54 -1.02 19.56 -4.36
N PRO A 55 -1.45 20.18 -5.48
CA PRO A 55 -2.84 20.49 -5.71
C PRO A 55 -3.67 19.21 -5.85
N PRO A 56 -4.95 19.22 -5.47
CA PRO A 56 -5.85 18.10 -5.74
C PRO A 56 -6.03 17.91 -7.26
N ASP A 57 -6.13 16.66 -7.72
CA ASP A 57 -6.22 16.32 -9.15
C ASP A 57 -7.50 16.84 -9.83
N ILE A 58 -8.51 17.24 -9.05
CA ILE A 58 -9.84 17.64 -9.52
C ILE A 58 -10.31 18.87 -8.74
N THR A 59 -10.85 19.87 -9.44
CA THR A 59 -11.39 21.09 -8.84
C THR A 59 -12.82 20.88 -8.34
N GLU A 60 -13.25 21.67 -7.35
CA GLU A 60 -14.53 21.49 -6.63
C GLU A 60 -15.79 21.61 -7.52
N GLY A 61 -15.65 22.13 -8.75
CA GLY A 61 -16.72 22.25 -9.74
C GLY A 61 -17.12 20.94 -10.44
N GLU A 62 -16.24 19.93 -10.47
CA GLU A 62 -16.51 18.66 -11.15
C GLU A 62 -17.33 17.67 -10.30
N PHE A 63 -17.43 17.92 -8.98
CA PHE A 63 -18.11 17.03 -8.03
C PHE A 63 -19.64 17.17 -7.99
N MET A 64 -20.25 18.12 -8.70
CA MET A 64 -21.70 18.39 -8.58
C MET A 64 -22.56 17.96 -9.77
N ASN A 65 -22.03 17.29 -10.79
CA ASN A 65 -22.88 16.71 -11.84
C ASN A 65 -23.26 15.25 -11.55
N VAL A 66 -24.02 15.04 -10.48
CA VAL A 66 -24.62 13.73 -10.12
C VAL A 66 -25.84 13.39 -11.01
N LYS A 67 -26.09 14.13 -12.09
CA LYS A 67 -27.24 13.92 -12.98
C LYS A 67 -27.00 13.00 -14.17
N ASP A 68 -25.75 12.65 -14.47
CA ASP A 68 -25.44 11.85 -15.67
C ASP A 68 -25.16 10.35 -15.40
N ILE A 69 -25.13 9.91 -14.14
CA ILE A 69 -24.91 8.49 -13.80
C ILE A 69 -26.21 7.65 -13.86
N LEU A 70 -27.39 8.28 -13.87
CA LEU A 70 -28.68 7.60 -13.75
C LEU A 70 -29.34 7.19 -15.07
N ASN A 71 -28.78 7.55 -16.23
CA ASN A 71 -29.44 7.33 -17.54
C ASN A 71 -28.72 6.38 -18.52
N GLN A 72 -27.63 5.69 -18.12
CA GLN A 72 -27.01 4.63 -18.94
C GLN A 72 -27.31 3.20 -18.46
N THR A 73 -28.30 3.02 -17.59
CA THR A 73 -28.90 1.71 -17.29
C THR A 73 -30.13 1.49 -18.17
N SER A 74 -29.92 1.37 -19.48
CA SER A 74 -30.87 0.70 -20.35
C SER A 74 -30.14 0.22 -21.59
N GLN A 75 -30.10 -1.11 -21.73
CA GLN A 75 -29.67 -1.90 -22.88
C GLN A 75 -28.22 -2.42 -22.87
N LYS A 76 -27.94 -3.41 -22.01
CA LYS A 76 -27.57 -4.78 -22.42
C LYS A 76 -27.62 -5.77 -21.25
N GLU A 77 -27.93 -7.01 -21.61
CA GLU A 77 -28.33 -8.20 -20.83
C GLU A 77 -27.31 -8.73 -19.78
N PRO A 78 -27.70 -9.68 -18.90
CA PRO A 78 -27.37 -9.67 -17.48
C PRO A 78 -25.97 -10.21 -17.18
N VAL A 79 -25.17 -9.40 -16.49
CA VAL A 79 -24.06 -9.95 -15.71
C VAL A 79 -24.67 -10.31 -14.36
N GLN A 80 -24.68 -11.61 -14.05
CA GLN A 80 -24.98 -12.10 -12.71
C GLN A 80 -24.01 -11.44 -11.74
N GLU A 81 -24.52 -10.42 -11.05
CA GLU A 81 -23.94 -9.87 -9.86
C GLU A 81 -24.16 -10.91 -8.75
N THR A 82 -23.26 -11.89 -8.69
CA THR A 82 -23.04 -12.59 -7.42
C THR A 82 -22.41 -11.57 -6.48
N ALA A 83 -23.28 -10.91 -5.72
CA ALA A 83 -22.96 -10.32 -4.44
C ALA A 83 -22.17 -11.35 -3.62
N ALA A 84 -20.84 -11.19 -3.55
CA ALA A 84 -20.08 -11.85 -2.50
C ALA A 84 -20.28 -11.01 -1.24
N ALA A 85 -21.25 -11.46 -0.46
CA ALA A 85 -21.46 -11.10 0.93
C ALA A 85 -20.11 -10.98 1.68
N GLY A 86 -20.06 -10.03 2.61
CA GLY A 86 -18.90 -9.83 3.47
C GLY A 86 -18.49 -11.11 4.18
N THR A 87 -17.19 -11.26 4.33
CA THR A 87 -16.62 -11.99 5.45
C THR A 87 -15.40 -11.20 5.92
N ASP A 88 -15.47 -10.73 7.17
CA ASP A 88 -14.33 -10.37 8.04
C ASP A 88 -13.44 -11.61 8.32
N ALA A 89 -13.25 -12.46 7.30
CA ALA A 89 -12.41 -13.64 7.38
C ALA A 89 -10.97 -13.19 7.15
N GLU A 90 -10.12 -13.48 8.14
CA GLU A 90 -8.68 -13.35 8.05
C GLU A 90 -8.22 -13.93 6.70
N PRO A 91 -7.43 -13.18 5.91
CA PRO A 91 -7.11 -13.58 4.54
C PRO A 91 -6.37 -14.93 4.53
N ASP A 92 -7.08 -15.99 4.13
CA ASP A 92 -6.53 -17.34 3.94
C ASP A 92 -5.73 -17.43 2.62
N MET A 93 -4.85 -18.42 2.52
CA MET A 93 -4.02 -18.67 1.34
C MET A 93 -4.85 -18.74 0.05
N SER A 94 -6.02 -19.37 0.12
CA SER A 94 -6.97 -19.46 -0.99
C SER A 94 -7.45 -18.09 -1.48
N TYR A 95 -7.67 -17.16 -0.54
CA TYR A 95 -8.05 -15.78 -0.86
C TYR A 95 -6.92 -15.03 -1.54
N ILE A 96 -5.68 -15.20 -1.08
CA ILE A 96 -4.49 -14.57 -1.66
C ILE A 96 -4.26 -15.06 -3.10
N ILE A 97 -4.34 -16.37 -3.34
CA ILE A 97 -4.16 -16.93 -4.70
C ILE A 97 -5.21 -16.37 -5.67
N ARG A 98 -6.48 -16.37 -5.27
CA ARG A 98 -7.56 -15.80 -6.09
C ARG A 98 -7.34 -14.32 -6.39
N LYS A 99 -6.78 -13.56 -5.44
CA LYS A 99 -6.44 -12.16 -5.64
C LYS A 99 -5.25 -11.97 -6.57
N ILE A 100 -4.24 -12.84 -6.50
CA ILE A 100 -3.13 -12.86 -7.46
C ILE A 100 -3.67 -13.14 -8.86
N ASP A 101 -4.52 -14.14 -9.05
CA ASP A 101 -5.13 -14.46 -10.35
C ASP A 101 -5.92 -13.27 -10.89
N GLN A 102 -6.74 -12.61 -10.07
CA GLN A 102 -7.45 -11.39 -10.49
C GLN A 102 -6.51 -10.28 -10.96
N ILE A 103 -5.38 -10.08 -10.28
CA ILE A 103 -4.40 -9.04 -10.64
C ILE A 103 -3.65 -9.41 -11.93
N MET A 104 -3.32 -10.68 -12.12
CA MET A 104 -2.66 -11.17 -13.35
C MET A 104 -3.59 -11.06 -14.56
N ASP A 105 -4.87 -11.41 -14.38
CA ASP A 105 -5.86 -11.43 -15.45
C ASP A 105 -6.34 -10.01 -15.83
N ASP A 106 -6.22 -9.06 -14.89
CA ASP A 106 -6.50 -7.64 -15.14
C ASP A 106 -5.38 -6.94 -15.92
N SER A 107 -5.01 -7.49 -17.08
CA SER A 107 -4.11 -6.88 -18.05
C SER A 107 -4.84 -5.97 -19.05
N ARG A 108 -6.12 -5.65 -18.81
CA ARG A 108 -6.96 -4.86 -19.72
C ARG A 108 -6.42 -3.45 -19.94
N TYR A 109 -6.04 -2.77 -18.86
CA TYR A 109 -5.47 -1.42 -18.97
C TYR A 109 -4.16 -1.39 -19.78
N ILE A 110 -3.39 -2.49 -19.83
CA ILE A 110 -2.18 -2.59 -20.66
C ILE A 110 -2.55 -2.69 -22.13
N ARG A 111 -3.54 -3.52 -22.47
CA ARG A 111 -4.03 -3.63 -23.84
C ARG A 111 -4.61 -2.30 -24.34
N ASP A 112 -5.34 -1.61 -23.48
CA ASP A 112 -5.90 -0.29 -23.79
C ASP A 112 -4.81 0.78 -23.94
N ALA A 113 -3.79 0.78 -23.08
CA ALA A 113 -2.65 1.69 -23.19
C ALA A 113 -1.80 1.43 -24.44
N LEU A 114 -1.59 0.16 -24.81
CA LEU A 114 -0.90 -0.21 -26.05
C LEU A 114 -1.69 0.18 -27.30
N GLY A 115 -3.02 0.04 -27.29
CA GLY A 115 -3.86 0.52 -28.39
C GLY A 115 -3.81 2.04 -28.56
N GLN A 116 -3.69 2.79 -27.46
CA GLN A 116 -3.49 4.24 -27.49
C GLN A 116 -2.09 4.62 -27.99
N LEU A 117 -1.08 3.78 -27.74
CA LEU A 117 0.29 4.00 -28.21
C LEU A 117 0.41 3.95 -29.74
N GLU A 118 -0.39 3.13 -30.41
CA GLU A 118 -0.41 3.01 -31.88
C GLU A 118 -0.67 4.36 -32.58
N HIS A 119 -1.37 5.27 -31.90
CA HIS A 119 -1.75 6.59 -32.42
C HIS A 119 -1.07 7.75 -31.67
N ALA A 120 -0.18 7.45 -30.71
CA ALA A 120 0.46 8.46 -29.89
C ALA A 120 1.78 8.94 -30.51
N GLU A 121 1.95 10.26 -30.61
CA GLU A 121 3.21 10.88 -31.05
C GLU A 121 3.83 11.74 -29.95
N GLY A 122 5.16 11.88 -30.01
CA GLY A 122 5.94 12.78 -29.15
C GLY A 122 5.77 12.52 -27.65
N ASP A 123 5.39 13.56 -26.91
CA ASP A 123 5.29 13.53 -25.45
C ASP A 123 4.27 12.52 -24.93
N THR A 124 3.22 12.23 -25.71
CA THR A 124 2.18 11.25 -25.35
C THR A 124 2.73 9.82 -25.38
N ALA A 125 3.52 9.48 -26.40
CA ALA A 125 4.17 8.16 -26.49
C ALA A 125 5.19 7.97 -25.36
N MET A 126 5.93 9.02 -25.00
CA MET A 126 6.88 8.98 -23.89
C MET A 126 6.17 8.79 -22.53
N ALA A 127 5.05 9.49 -22.32
CA ALA A 127 4.25 9.32 -21.11
C ALA A 127 3.69 7.89 -20.98
N ILE A 128 3.15 7.33 -22.07
CA ILE A 128 2.66 5.95 -22.09
C ILE A 128 3.80 4.95 -21.82
N SER A 129 4.97 5.14 -22.45
CA SER A 129 6.15 4.30 -22.21
C SER A 129 6.57 4.32 -20.73
N ASN A 130 6.62 5.51 -20.11
CA ASN A 130 6.96 5.65 -18.69
C ASN A 130 5.94 4.96 -17.78
N VAL A 131 4.65 5.02 -18.12
CA VAL A 131 3.59 4.32 -17.36
C VAL A 131 3.80 2.80 -17.45
N VAL A 132 4.06 2.28 -18.65
CA VAL A 132 4.31 0.85 -18.85
C VAL A 132 5.57 0.40 -18.10
N GLU A 133 6.66 1.16 -18.18
CA GLU A 133 7.92 0.86 -17.48
C GLU A 133 7.73 0.84 -15.95
N ASN A 134 7.09 1.87 -15.39
CA ASN A 134 6.81 1.93 -13.95
C ASN A 134 5.92 0.78 -13.47
N ARG A 135 4.97 0.36 -14.32
CA ARG A 135 4.10 -0.76 -13.99
C ARG A 135 4.85 -2.09 -13.99
N GLU A 136 5.71 -2.32 -14.97
CA GLU A 136 6.55 -3.51 -15.02
C GLU A 136 7.52 -3.56 -13.85
N ARG A 137 8.10 -2.41 -13.47
CA ARG A 137 8.91 -2.29 -12.26
C ARG A 137 8.12 -2.67 -11.01
N THR A 138 6.88 -2.23 -10.89
CA THR A 138 6.01 -2.59 -9.75
C THR A 138 5.75 -4.10 -9.71
N ASN A 139 5.51 -4.73 -10.87
CA ASN A 139 5.33 -6.17 -10.96
C ASN A 139 6.58 -6.93 -10.53
N GLN A 140 7.77 -6.50 -10.97
CA GLN A 140 9.04 -7.09 -10.56
C GLN A 140 9.28 -6.98 -9.05
N CYS A 141 8.95 -5.83 -8.45
CA CYS A 141 9.02 -5.66 -7.00
C CYS A 141 8.06 -6.60 -6.26
N MET A 142 6.85 -6.79 -6.78
CA MET A 142 5.87 -7.73 -6.21
C MET A 142 6.38 -9.17 -6.29
N ILE A 143 6.93 -9.59 -7.43
CA ILE A 143 7.53 -10.93 -7.60
C ILE A 143 8.66 -11.13 -6.59
N ALA A 144 9.55 -10.15 -6.44
CA ALA A 144 10.65 -10.22 -5.48
C ALA A 144 10.17 -10.32 -4.02
N LEU A 145 9.08 -9.63 -3.67
CA LEU A 145 8.45 -9.74 -2.35
C LEU A 145 7.88 -11.15 -2.13
N LEU A 146 7.13 -11.67 -3.10
CA LEU A 146 6.54 -13.01 -3.03
C LEU A 146 7.62 -14.08 -2.89
N GLN A 147 8.73 -13.97 -3.63
CA GLN A 147 9.89 -14.84 -3.46
C GLN A 147 10.45 -14.78 -2.04
N LYS A 148 10.63 -13.58 -1.47
CA LYS A 148 11.11 -13.43 -0.08
C LYS A 148 10.15 -14.06 0.94
N MET A 149 8.85 -13.88 0.75
CA MET A 149 7.84 -14.51 1.60
C MET A 149 7.89 -16.03 1.49
N LEU A 150 8.04 -16.56 0.28
CA LEU A 150 8.21 -18.00 0.06
C LEU A 150 9.46 -18.52 0.78
N GLU A 151 10.60 -17.86 0.63
CA GLU A 151 11.84 -18.24 1.35
C GLU A 151 11.65 -18.19 2.86
N ALA A 152 10.92 -17.20 3.39
CA ALA A 152 10.63 -17.11 4.82
C ALA A 152 9.70 -18.24 5.32
N THR A 153 8.84 -18.78 4.46
CA THR A 153 7.98 -19.92 4.78
C THR A 153 8.65 -21.28 4.61
N LYS A 154 9.78 -21.36 3.89
CA LYS A 154 10.53 -22.62 3.82
C LYS A 154 10.94 -23.00 5.24
N PRO A 155 10.72 -24.26 5.66
CA PRO A 155 11.18 -24.70 6.97
C PRO A 155 12.68 -24.42 7.02
N GLN A 156 13.08 -23.56 7.95
CA GLN A 156 14.50 -23.39 8.26
C GLN A 156 14.99 -24.79 8.58
N THR A 157 15.78 -25.37 7.67
CA THR A 157 16.36 -26.69 7.88
C THR A 157 17.27 -26.53 9.08
N LYS A 158 16.75 -26.80 10.28
CA LYS A 158 17.59 -27.05 11.45
C LYS A 158 18.62 -28.06 10.97
N ASP A 159 19.89 -27.76 11.21
CA ASP A 159 20.97 -28.67 10.86
C ASP A 159 20.56 -30.08 11.30
N THR A 160 20.63 -31.03 10.36
CA THR A 160 20.20 -32.40 10.59
C THR A 160 20.92 -33.00 11.81
N GLY A 161 22.14 -32.54 12.10
CA GLY A 161 22.88 -32.87 13.32
C GLY A 161 22.19 -32.34 14.59
N VAL A 162 21.83 -31.06 14.62
CA VAL A 162 21.13 -30.42 15.76
C VAL A 162 19.78 -31.09 16.03
N THR A 163 19.02 -31.40 14.97
CA THR A 163 17.70 -32.05 15.10
C THR A 163 17.83 -33.47 15.67
N LYS A 164 18.84 -34.23 15.26
CA LYS A 164 19.14 -35.57 15.82
C LYS A 164 19.56 -35.49 17.28
N LEU A 165 20.35 -34.48 17.66
CA LEU A 165 20.76 -34.25 19.06
C LEU A 165 19.56 -33.89 19.95
N GLU A 166 18.65 -33.04 19.45
CA GLU A 166 17.43 -32.64 20.15
C GLU A 166 16.51 -33.85 20.41
N ILE A 167 16.42 -34.78 19.44
CA ILE A 167 15.68 -36.04 19.58
C ILE A 167 16.34 -36.95 20.63
N ILE A 168 17.66 -37.13 20.58
CA ILE A 168 18.41 -37.95 21.56
C ILE A 168 18.25 -37.37 22.97
N GLN A 169 18.34 -36.05 23.12
CA GLN A 169 18.13 -35.36 24.39
C GLN A 169 16.72 -35.62 24.93
N ASN A 170 15.68 -35.45 24.11
CA ASN A 170 14.30 -35.69 24.54
C ASN A 170 14.06 -37.16 24.94
N LEU A 171 14.62 -38.11 24.20
CA LEU A 171 14.55 -39.55 24.54
C LEU A 171 15.20 -39.84 25.89
N LEU A 172 16.40 -39.30 26.14
CA LEU A 172 17.12 -39.47 27.41
C LEU A 172 16.44 -38.75 28.58
N SER A 173 15.80 -37.61 28.36
CA SER A 173 15.03 -36.92 29.40
C SER A 173 13.72 -37.64 29.74
N SER A 174 13.12 -38.34 28.77
CA SER A 174 11.89 -39.13 28.98
C SER A 174 12.12 -40.51 29.56
N SER A 175 13.36 -41.00 29.57
CA SER A 175 13.68 -42.33 30.09
C SER A 175 13.87 -42.30 31.60
N ASP A 176 13.30 -43.29 32.27
CA ASP A 176 13.38 -43.49 33.73
C ASP A 176 14.71 -44.18 34.10
N MET A 177 15.81 -43.69 33.50
CA MET A 177 17.18 -44.12 33.74
C MET A 177 17.84 -43.15 34.72
N ASP A 178 18.84 -43.60 35.47
CA ASP A 178 19.63 -42.72 36.31
C ASP A 178 20.50 -41.76 35.47
N ASP A 179 20.78 -40.59 36.04
CA ASP A 179 21.49 -39.52 35.33
C ASP A 179 22.95 -39.89 35.00
N GLU A 180 23.54 -40.83 35.74
CA GLU A 180 24.91 -41.28 35.53
C GLU A 180 24.99 -42.20 34.29
N TYR A 181 24.02 -43.11 34.14
CA TYR A 181 23.88 -43.95 32.96
C TYR A 181 23.50 -43.13 31.71
N LYS A 182 22.69 -42.08 31.85
CA LYS A 182 22.41 -41.13 30.76
C LYS A 182 23.69 -40.41 30.30
N CYS A 183 24.53 -39.98 31.24
CA CYS A 183 25.85 -39.39 30.94
C CYS A 183 26.79 -40.37 30.24
N GLU A 184 26.77 -41.65 30.61
CA GLU A 184 27.59 -42.68 29.98
C GLU A 184 27.17 -42.91 28.52
N ILE A 185 25.87 -43.03 28.25
CA ILE A 185 25.34 -43.17 26.89
C ILE A 185 25.71 -41.95 26.03
N LEU A 186 25.57 -40.73 26.57
CA LEU A 186 25.97 -39.52 25.86
C LEU A 186 27.47 -39.54 25.51
N THR A 187 28.30 -39.97 26.45
CA THR A 187 29.76 -40.07 26.24
C THR A 187 30.11 -41.09 25.16
N GLN A 188 29.47 -42.26 25.15
CA GLN A 188 29.64 -43.25 24.09
C GLN A 188 29.19 -42.74 22.71
N VAL A 189 28.06 -42.02 22.66
CA VAL A 189 27.56 -41.45 21.40
C VAL A 189 28.52 -40.39 20.88
N ILE A 190 29.03 -39.51 21.74
CA ILE A 190 30.02 -38.47 21.36
C ILE A 190 31.31 -39.12 20.83
N GLN A 191 31.84 -40.14 21.50
CA GLN A 191 33.04 -40.86 21.07
C GLN A 191 32.90 -41.58 19.73
N ARG A 192 31.67 -41.86 19.29
CA ARG A 192 31.39 -42.58 18.04
C ARG A 192 31.12 -41.65 16.86
N ILE A 193 30.91 -40.36 17.15
CA ILE A 193 30.63 -39.31 16.16
C ILE A 193 31.89 -38.48 15.89
N LEU A 194 32.80 -38.35 16.86
CA LEU A 194 34.15 -37.80 16.71
C LEU A 194 35.12 -38.83 16.12
#